data_AF-A0A7C3BWF6-F1
#
_entry.id   AF-A0A7C3BWF6-F1
#
_cell.length_a   1.000
_cell.length_b   1.000
_cell.length_c   1.000
_cell.angle_alpha   90.00
_cell.angle_beta   90.00
_cell.angle_gamma   90.00
#
_symmetry.space_group_name_H-M   'P 1'
#
loop_
_entity.id
_entity.type
_entity.pdbx_description
1 polymer ?
#
loop_
_entity_poly.entity_id
_entity_poly.type
_entity_poly.pdbx_seq_one_letter_code
_entity_poly.pdbx_strand_id
1 'polypeptide(L)'
;DFLTEDNSNGDLVVIELKRGKSSDSAVGQILRYIGWVSQNISREGQRVRGIIVAKEMDDALRYATNELKQVGIRTYRVDFHLQEE
;
A
#
# COMPACT_ATOMS: atom_id res chain seq x y z
N ASP A 1 8.10 -4.20 2.56
CA ASP A 1 7.12 -3.15 2.91
C ASP A 1 7.83 -1.98 3.54
N PHE A 2 7.20 -0.82 3.55
CA PHE A 2 7.81 0.44 4.00
C PHE A 2 6.85 1.20 4.90
N LEU A 3 7.40 1.92 5.88
CA LEU A 3 6.74 3.00 6.59
C LEU A 3 7.44 4.29 6.20
N THR A 4 6.66 5.27 5.75
CA THR A 4 7.16 6.55 5.26
C THR A 4 6.30 7.70 5.78
N GLU A 5 6.78 8.93 5.62
CA GLU A 5 6.03 10.14 5.96
C GLU A 5 5.69 10.90 4.67
N ASP A 6 4.47 11.41 4.59
CA ASP A 6 4.02 12.24 3.48
C ASP A 6 4.61 13.65 3.62
N ASN A 7 5.53 14.01 2.73
CA ASN A 7 6.24 15.29 2.77
C ASN A 7 5.32 16.53 2.77
N SER A 8 4.06 16.41 2.31
CA SER A 8 3.14 17.55 2.20
C SER A 8 2.43 17.89 3.50
N ASN A 9 2.19 16.90 4.36
CA ASN A 9 1.33 17.05 5.54
C ASN A 9 1.83 16.31 6.80
N GLY A 10 2.90 15.53 6.68
CA GLY A 10 3.48 14.77 7.77
C GLY A 10 2.70 13.51 8.14
N ASP A 11 1.66 13.10 7.41
CA ASP A 11 0.92 11.87 7.69
C ASP A 11 1.78 10.63 7.42
N LEU A 12 1.51 9.54 8.13
CA LEU A 12 2.22 8.28 7.92
C LEU A 12 1.61 7.49 6.77
N VAL A 13 2.48 6.89 5.97
CA VAL A 13 2.11 6.06 4.82
C VAL A 13 2.79 4.70 4.92
N VAL A 14 1.97 3.66 5.07
CA VAL A 14 2.41 2.26 5.00
C VAL A 14 2.32 1.79 3.54
N ILE A 15 3.38 1.18 3.01
CA ILE A 15 3.42 0.69 1.63
C ILE A 15 3.69 -0.82 1.63
N GLU A 16 2.71 -1.59 1.13
CA GLU A 16 2.82 -3.04 0.91
C GLU A 16 3.12 -3.32 -0.57
N LEU A 17 4.24 -4.00 -0.87
CA LEU A 17 4.62 -4.32 -2.25
C LEU A 17 4.33 -5.80 -2.57
N LYS A 18 3.55 -6.06 -3.62
CA LYS A 18 3.23 -7.41 -4.09
C LYS A 18 3.83 -7.70 -5.46
N ARG A 19 4.54 -8.82 -5.55
CA ARG A 19 5.09 -9.36 -6.81
C ARG A 19 4.08 -10.20 -7.61
N GLY A 20 3.02 -10.71 -7.00
CA GLY A 20 2.02 -11.61 -7.63
C GLY A 20 0.57 -11.36 -7.22
N LYS A 21 -0.34 -12.23 -7.69
CA LYS A 21 -1.82 -12.18 -7.50
C LYS A 21 -2.26 -12.61 -6.09
N SER A 22 -1.92 -11.84 -5.06
CA SER A 22 -2.38 -12.15 -3.69
C SER A 22 -3.22 -10.99 -3.15
N SER A 23 -4.48 -10.90 -3.60
CA SER A 23 -5.42 -9.82 -3.26
C SER A 23 -5.73 -9.75 -1.76
N ASP A 24 -6.17 -10.86 -1.17
CA ASP A 24 -6.80 -10.82 0.16
C ASP A 24 -5.77 -10.74 1.29
N SER A 25 -4.65 -11.46 1.13
CA SER A 25 -3.54 -11.37 2.08
C SER A 25 -2.94 -9.96 2.16
N ALA A 26 -2.89 -9.24 1.04
CA ALA A 26 -2.37 -7.87 0.99
C ALA A 26 -3.25 -6.91 1.78
N VAL A 27 -4.58 -7.06 1.67
CA VAL A 27 -5.55 -6.24 2.41
C VAL A 27 -5.44 -6.49 3.91
N GLY A 28 -5.39 -7.75 4.35
CA GLY A 28 -5.22 -8.08 5.76
C GLY A 28 -3.89 -7.57 6.32
N GLN A 29 -2.80 -7.70 5.57
CA GLN A 29 -1.49 -7.19 5.97
C GLN A 29 -1.48 -5.67 6.12
N ILE A 30 -1.95 -4.92 5.11
CA ILE A 30 -1.91 -3.46 5.17
C ILE A 30 -2.81 -2.92 6.30
N LEU A 31 -4.00 -3.51 6.50
CA LEU A 31 -4.89 -3.09 7.59
C LEU A 31 -4.26 -3.33 8.97
N ARG A 32 -3.59 -4.48 9.15
CA ARG A 32 -2.87 -4.78 10.38
C ARG A 32 -1.73 -3.78 10.63
N TYR A 33 -0.96 -3.43 9.59
CA TYR A 33 0.12 -2.47 9.70
C TYR A 33 -0.38 -1.06 9.99
N ILE A 34 -1.42 -0.58 9.28
CA ILE A 34 -2.06 0.71 9.56
C ILE A 34 -2.51 0.76 11.02
N GLY A 35 -3.22 -0.28 11.50
CA GLY A 35 -3.70 -0.33 12.88
C GLY A 35 -2.57 -0.27 13.90
N TRP A 36 -1.51 -1.06 13.70
CA TRP A 36 -0.37 -1.06 14.61
C TRP A 36 0.39 0.27 14.60
N VAL A 37 0.66 0.85 13.42
CA VAL A 37 1.34 2.15 13.27
C VAL A 37 0.50 3.26 13.90
N SER A 38 -0.82 3.24 13.71
CA SER A 38 -1.73 4.22 14.30
C SER A 38 -1.78 4.15 15.83
N GLN A 39 -1.48 2.99 16.43
CA GLN A 39 -1.51 2.83 17.89
C GLN A 39 -0.15 3.12 18.53
N ASN A 40 0.94 2.91 17.81
CA ASN A 40 2.28 2.84 18.41
C ASN A 40 3.26 3.90 17.88
N ILE A 41 3.01 4.49 16.71
CA ILE A 41 3.95 5.43 16.06
C ILE A 41 3.31 6.79 15.81
N SER A 42 2.06 6.83 15.34
CA SER A 42 1.42 8.11 14.98
C SER A 42 1.27 9.02 16.19
N ARG A 43 1.54 10.31 15.97
CA ARG A 43 1.28 11.38 16.93
C ARG A 43 -0.22 11.70 16.96
N GLU A 44 -0.65 12.43 17.99
CA GLU A 44 -2.03 12.91 18.08
C GLU A 44 -2.41 13.72 16.83
N GLY A 45 -3.54 13.36 16.20
CA GLY A 45 -4.03 13.99 14.98
C GLY A 45 -3.30 13.58 13.68
N GLN A 46 -2.20 12.84 13.74
CA GLN A 46 -1.47 12.35 12.57
C GLN A 46 -2.21 11.15 11.97
N ARG A 47 -2.57 11.22 10.69
CA ARG A 47 -3.28 10.10 10.05
C ARG A 47 -2.29 9.04 9.60
N VAL A 48 -2.79 7.81 9.48
CA VAL A 48 -2.08 6.68 8.89
C VAL A 48 -2.89 6.16 7.71
N ARG A 49 -2.28 6.13 6.53
CA ARG A 49 -2.88 5.57 5.31
C ARG A 49 -2.02 4.46 4.74
N GLY A 50 -2.65 3.56 3.98
CA GLY A 50 -1.99 2.47 3.29
C GLY A 50 -1.90 2.70 1.79
N ILE A 51 -0.85 2.19 1.16
CA ILE A 51 -0.76 2.00 -0.29
C ILE A 51 -0.36 0.55 -0.56
N ILE A 52 -1.20 -0.17 -1.30
CA ILE A 52 -0.82 -1.45 -1.90
C ILE A 52 -0.25 -1.17 -3.28
N VAL A 53 0.99 -1.62 -3.53
CA VAL A 53 1.64 -1.56 -4.83
C VAL A 53 1.66 -2.96 -5.43
N ALA A 54 0.94 -3.20 -6.51
CA ALA A 54 0.78 -4.52 -7.13
C ALA A 54 1.11 -4.48 -8.63
N LYS A 55 1.37 -5.65 -9.25
CA LYS A 55 1.58 -5.71 -10.70
C LYS A 55 0.28 -5.42 -11.48
N GLU A 56 -0.83 -5.92 -10.96
CA GLU A 56 -2.16 -5.78 -11.53
C GLU A 56 -3.20 -5.64 -10.40
N MET A 57 -4.34 -5.06 -10.72
CA MET A 57 -5.49 -5.00 -9.82
C MET A 57 -6.53 -5.98 -10.34
N ASP A 58 -6.72 -7.09 -9.64
CA ASP A 58 -7.83 -8.00 -9.89
C ASP A 58 -9.12 -7.51 -9.22
N ASP A 59 -10.25 -8.11 -9.60
CA ASP A 59 -11.56 -7.73 -9.07
C ASP A 59 -11.67 -7.99 -7.56
N ALA A 60 -11.03 -9.05 -7.05
CA ALA A 60 -11.02 -9.34 -5.62
C ALA A 60 -10.37 -8.20 -4.82
N LEU A 61 -9.18 -7.75 -5.23
CA LEU A 61 -8.48 -6.63 -4.61
C LEU A 61 -9.27 -5.33 -4.77
N ARG A 62 -9.89 -5.12 -5.93
CA ARG A 62 -10.75 -3.95 -6.18
C ARG A 62 -11.93 -3.93 -5.21
N TYR A 63 -12.67 -5.03 -5.09
CA TYR A 63 -13.83 -5.11 -4.20
C TYR A 63 -13.42 -5.01 -2.73
N ALA A 64 -12.35 -5.67 -2.32
CA ALA A 64 -11.85 -5.65 -0.95
C ALA A 64 -11.39 -4.25 -0.49
N THR A 65 -10.99 -3.38 -1.42
CA THR A 65 -10.48 -2.04 -1.10
C THR A 65 -11.43 -0.89 -1.44
N ASN A 66 -12.51 -1.13 -2.19
CA ASN A 66 -13.40 -0.08 -2.69
C ASN A 66 -13.94 0.87 -1.60
N GLU A 67 -14.27 0.31 -0.43
CA GLU A 67 -14.81 1.08 0.70
C GLU A 67 -13.73 1.55 1.69
N LEU A 68 -12.47 1.14 1.51
CA LEU A 68 -11.36 1.47 2.40
C LEU A 68 -10.73 2.82 1.99
N LYS A 69 -11.35 3.93 2.39
CA LYS A 69 -10.92 5.29 2.03
C LYS A 69 -9.46 5.62 2.38
N GLN A 70 -8.90 4.95 3.38
CA GLN A 70 -7.52 5.10 3.85
C GLN A 70 -6.52 4.17 3.14
N VAL A 71 -6.97 3.32 2.22
CA VAL A 71 -6.12 2.40 1.46
C VAL A 71 -6.17 2.74 -0.02
N GLY A 72 -5.04 3.18 -0.57
CA GLY A 72 -4.88 3.35 -2.01
C GLY A 72 -4.28 2.12 -2.67
N ILE A 73 -4.62 1.88 -3.94
CA ILE A 73 -3.92 0.92 -4.79
C ILE A 73 -3.12 1.67 -5.86
N ARG A 74 -1.91 1.20 -6.12
CA ARG A 74 -1.11 1.58 -7.28
C ARG A 74 -0.66 0.32 -8.00
N THR A 75 -0.67 0.36 -9.33
CA THR A 75 -0.06 -0.68 -10.14
C THR A 75 1.32 -0.25 -10.62
N TYR A 76 2.22 -1.20 -10.77
CA TYR A 76 3.51 -0.96 -11.43
C TYR A 76 3.63 -1.83 -12.68
N ARG A 77 4.37 -1.31 -13.66
CA ARG A 77 4.82 -2.04 -14.84
C ARG A 77 6.35 -2.08 -14.81
N VAL A 78 6.91 -3.20 -15.26
CA VAL A 78 8.35 -3.32 -15.50
C VAL A 78 8.56 -3.41 -17.00
N ASP A 79 9.29 -2.45 -17.55
CA ASP A 79 9.66 -2.40 -18.96
C ASP A 79 11.15 -2.75 -19.08
N PHE A 80 11.45 -3.86 -19.76
CA PHE A 80 12.80 -4.35 -19.98
C PHE A 80 13.18 -4.19 -21.46
N HIS A 81 14.34 -3.60 -21.72
CA HIS A 81 14.94 -3.47 -23.05
C HIS A 81 16.31 -4.15 -23.04
N LEU A 82 16.53 -5.06 -23.99
CA LEU A 82 17.81 -5.73 -24.17
C LEU A 82 18.65 -4.94 -25.18
N GLN A 83 19.95 -4.83 -24.92
CA GLN A 83 20.94 -4.29 -25.85
C GLN A 83 22.06 -5.32 -26.00
N GLU A 84 22.66 -5.37 -27.19
CA GLU A 84 23.90 -6.13 -27.41
C GLU A 84 25.09 -5.33 -26.87
N GLU A 85 26.16 -6.01 -26.43
CA GLU A 85 27.42 -5.37 -26.01
C GLU A 85 28.17 -4.73 -27.19
#